data_AF-A0AAU4CX44-F1
#
_entry.id   AF-A0AAU4CX44-F1
#
_cell.length_a   1.000
_cell.length_b   1.000
_cell.length_c   1.000
_cell.angle_alpha   90.00
_cell.angle_beta   90.00
_cell.angle_gamma   90.00
#
_symmetry.space_group_name_H-M   'P 1'
#
loop_
_entity.id
_entity.type
_entity.pdbx_description
1 polymer ?
#
loop_
_entity_poly.entity_id
_entity_poly.type
_entity_poly.pdbx_seq_one_letter_code
_entity_poly.pdbx_strand_id
1 'polypeptide(L)'
;MSPTSATYDGGVAERNAITETTADRSATEHRAELAANTARLEAAWAEAGETDRSRPVTFRDADLAATVRARWREVWIHTVDLELGVRPDDWPEELAADVIDFLLCRLPAGTRLRPEDVPRQWTAGDGAAVR
;
A
#
# COMPACT_ATOMS: atom_id res chain seq x y z
N MET A 1 -13.91 -0.13 20.51
CA MET A 1 -12.90 0.50 19.65
C MET A 1 -13.43 0.50 18.24
N SER A 2 -13.89 1.64 17.74
CA SER A 2 -14.22 1.77 16.31
C SER A 2 -12.94 1.54 15.49
N PRO A 3 -12.98 0.80 14.38
CA PRO A 3 -11.82 0.68 13.51
C PRO A 3 -11.62 2.05 12.85
N THR A 4 -10.72 2.87 13.40
CA THR A 4 -10.28 4.12 12.78
C THR A 4 -9.47 3.78 11.55
N SER A 5 -10.15 3.64 10.41
CA SER A 5 -9.53 3.92 9.11
C SER A 5 -9.38 5.44 9.03
N ALA A 6 -8.33 5.98 9.66
CA ALA A 6 -8.15 7.41 9.89
C ALA A 6 -7.80 8.23 8.62
N THR A 7 -8.27 7.76 7.46
CA THR A 7 -8.11 8.34 6.12
C THR A 7 -9.43 8.89 5.57
N TYR A 8 -10.57 8.41 6.08
CA TYR A 8 -11.91 8.83 5.69
C TYR A 8 -12.67 9.26 6.95
N ASP A 9 -13.33 10.41 6.92
CA ASP A 9 -14.04 10.96 8.08
C ASP A 9 -15.21 10.05 8.49
N GLY A 10 -15.91 9.45 7.52
CA GLY A 10 -16.92 8.41 7.69
C GLY A 10 -16.35 6.98 7.74
N GLY A 11 -15.02 6.84 7.81
CA GLY A 11 -14.32 5.57 8.00
C GLY A 11 -14.55 4.54 6.89
N VAL A 12 -14.67 3.27 7.29
CA VAL A 12 -14.82 2.13 6.36
C VAL A 12 -16.10 2.23 5.52
N ALA A 13 -17.20 2.74 6.08
CA ALA A 13 -18.47 2.83 5.37
C ALA A 13 -18.41 3.85 4.24
N GLU A 14 -17.85 5.05 4.51
CA GLU A 14 -17.64 6.07 3.48
C GLU A 14 -16.71 5.57 2.38
N ARG A 15 -15.57 4.97 2.75
CA ARG A 15 -14.64 4.38 1.76
C ARG A 15 -15.35 3.40 0.84
N ASN A 16 -16.10 2.46 1.41
CA ASN A 16 -16.83 1.47 0.61
C ASN A 16 -17.86 2.16 -0.29
N ALA A 17 -18.62 3.12 0.23
CA ALA A 17 -19.63 3.85 -0.56
C ALA A 17 -19.01 4.62 -1.74
N ILE A 18 -17.83 5.23 -1.55
CA ILE A 18 -17.08 5.89 -2.64
C ILE A 18 -16.69 4.86 -3.70
N THR A 19 -16.16 3.70 -3.31
CA THR A 19 -15.82 2.62 -4.26
C THR A 19 -17.05 2.18 -5.04
N GLU A 20 -18.16 1.83 -4.37
CA GLU A 20 -19.38 1.37 -5.04
C GLU A 20 -19.96 2.43 -5.98
N THR A 21 -20.04 3.69 -5.54
CA THR A 21 -20.61 4.79 -6.35
C THR A 21 -19.76 5.11 -7.58
N THR A 22 -18.46 4.81 -7.53
CA THR A 22 -17.52 5.13 -8.63
C THR A 22 -17.12 3.92 -9.47
N ALA A 23 -17.59 2.71 -9.13
CA ALA A 23 -17.26 1.47 -9.82
C ALA A 23 -17.77 1.42 -11.26
N ASP A 24 -18.92 2.05 -11.54
CA ASP A 24 -19.54 2.06 -12.86
C ASP A 24 -18.98 3.14 -13.81
N ARG A 25 -17.92 3.86 -13.41
CA ARG A 25 -17.27 4.87 -14.25
C ARG A 25 -16.71 4.20 -15.51
N SER A 26 -16.75 4.92 -16.62
CA SER A 26 -16.07 4.50 -17.84
C SER A 26 -14.55 4.43 -17.63
N ALA A 27 -13.86 3.65 -18.47
CA ALA A 27 -12.40 3.58 -18.44
C ALA A 27 -11.73 4.95 -18.61
N THR A 28 -12.32 5.85 -19.41
CA THR A 28 -11.81 7.23 -19.59
C THR A 28 -11.93 8.03 -18.29
N GLU A 29 -13.06 7.94 -17.60
CA GLU A 29 -13.25 8.60 -16.31
C GLU A 29 -12.30 8.05 -15.25
N HIS A 30 -12.15 6.72 -15.15
CA HIS A 30 -11.20 6.10 -14.24
C HIS A 30 -9.75 6.57 -14.52
N ARG A 31 -9.33 6.66 -15.79
CA ARG A 31 -8.00 7.16 -16.15
C ARG A 31 -7.81 8.62 -15.76
N ALA A 32 -8.80 9.48 -16.03
CA ALA A 32 -8.74 10.89 -15.67
C ALA A 32 -8.64 11.09 -14.15
N GLU A 33 -9.46 10.36 -13.40
CA GLU A 33 -9.49 10.40 -11.93
C GLU A 33 -8.21 9.83 -11.31
N LEU A 34 -7.68 8.74 -11.87
CA LEU A 34 -6.40 8.17 -11.43
C LEU A 34 -5.25 9.16 -11.67
N ALA A 35 -5.20 9.81 -12.84
CA ALA A 35 -4.18 10.80 -13.14
C ALA A 35 -4.28 12.02 -12.22
N ALA A 36 -5.48 12.55 -12.00
CA ALA A 36 -5.71 13.70 -11.12
C ALA A 36 -5.33 13.40 -9.66
N ASN A 37 -5.74 12.25 -9.13
CA ASN A 37 -5.42 11.88 -7.75
C ASN A 37 -3.95 11.52 -7.55
N THR A 38 -3.30 10.91 -8.55
CA THR A 38 -1.85 10.66 -8.52
C THR A 38 -1.09 11.98 -8.49
N ALA A 39 -1.42 12.92 -9.36
CA ALA A 39 -0.77 14.23 -9.38
C ALA A 39 -0.95 15.00 -8.05
N ARG A 40 -2.14 14.95 -7.44
CA ARG A 40 -2.37 15.56 -6.11
C ARG A 40 -1.52 14.93 -5.02
N LEU A 41 -1.40 13.61 -5.01
CA LEU A 41 -0.61 12.89 -4.02
C LEU A 41 0.89 13.17 -4.18
N GLU A 42 1.38 13.14 -5.42
CA GLU A 42 2.77 13.49 -5.74
C GLU A 42 3.11 14.94 -5.38
N ALA A 43 2.20 15.88 -5.65
CA ALA A 43 2.36 17.27 -5.24
C ALA A 43 2.45 17.40 -3.71
N ALA A 44 1.59 16.71 -2.96
CA ALA A 44 1.63 16.72 -1.50
C ALA A 44 2.94 16.13 -0.93
N TRP A 45 3.49 15.08 -1.57
CA TRP A 45 4.80 14.56 -1.17
C TRP A 45 5.96 15.46 -1.57
N ALA A 46 5.86 16.17 -2.69
CA ALA A 46 6.89 17.11 -3.14
C ALA A 46 7.04 18.32 -2.20
N GLU A 47 6.01 18.65 -1.42
CA GLU A 47 6.09 19.68 -0.37
C GLU A 47 6.85 19.20 0.88
N ALA A 48 7.03 17.88 1.06
CA ALA A 48 7.67 17.32 2.24
C ALA A 48 9.21 17.28 2.10
N GLY A 49 9.91 17.81 3.09
CA GLY A 49 11.36 17.71 3.19
C GLY A 49 11.81 16.36 3.78
N GLU A 50 13.12 16.12 3.79
CA GLU A 50 13.70 14.89 4.37
C GLU A 50 13.32 14.70 5.85
N THR A 51 13.24 15.79 6.61
CA THR A 51 12.83 15.77 8.02
C THR A 51 11.36 15.43 8.22
N ASP A 52 10.52 15.65 7.21
CA ASP A 52 9.09 15.36 7.28
C ASP A 52 8.77 13.88 7.06
N ARG A 53 9.73 13.09 6.55
CA ARG A 53 9.51 11.65 6.28
C ARG A 53 9.07 10.87 7.51
N SER A 54 9.61 11.22 8.68
CA SER A 54 9.26 10.60 9.97
C SER A 54 8.10 11.29 10.68
N ARG A 55 7.44 12.27 10.05
CA ARG A 55 6.30 12.96 10.65
C ARG A 55 5.13 11.98 10.78
N PRO A 56 4.48 11.89 11.96
CA PRO A 56 3.35 10.99 12.14
C PRO A 56 2.16 11.42 11.28
N VAL A 57 1.47 10.43 10.73
CA VAL A 57 0.23 10.58 9.97
C VAL A 57 -0.84 9.66 10.54
N THR A 58 -2.10 10.00 10.31
CA THR A 58 -3.21 9.17 10.77
C THR A 58 -3.36 7.89 9.95
N PHE A 59 -2.91 7.90 8.68
CA PHE A 59 -2.94 6.73 7.81
C PHE A 59 -2.16 5.57 8.43
N ARG A 60 -2.90 4.56 8.88
CA ARG A 60 -2.38 3.35 9.56
C ARG A 60 -1.51 3.63 10.80
N ASP A 61 -1.68 4.79 11.44
CA ASP A 61 -0.90 5.22 12.63
C ASP A 61 0.62 5.19 12.40
N ALA A 62 1.05 5.56 11.18
CA ALA A 62 2.43 5.41 10.72
C ALA A 62 3.11 6.77 10.47
N ASP A 63 4.29 6.76 9.84
CA ASP A 63 4.97 7.95 9.36
C ASP A 63 4.60 8.33 7.92
N LEU A 64 4.94 9.55 7.50
CA LEU A 64 4.69 10.02 6.13
C LEU A 64 5.34 9.09 5.08
N ALA A 65 6.54 8.57 5.36
CA ALA A 65 7.22 7.62 4.47
C ALA A 65 6.42 6.32 4.25
N ALA A 66 5.64 5.87 5.23
CA ALA A 66 4.76 4.71 5.09
C ALA A 66 3.67 4.93 4.03
N THR A 67 3.25 6.17 3.76
CA THR A 67 2.28 6.46 2.69
C THR A 67 2.88 6.22 1.31
N VAL A 68 4.17 6.55 1.13
CA VAL A 68 4.92 6.27 -0.12
C VAL A 68 5.09 4.77 -0.31
N ARG A 69 5.53 4.04 0.73
CA ARG A 69 5.64 2.58 0.68
C ARG A 69 4.30 1.92 0.39
N ALA A 70 3.21 2.41 1.00
CA ALA A 70 1.87 1.94 0.70
C ALA A 70 1.50 2.14 -0.76
N ARG A 71 1.70 3.33 -1.34
CA ARG A 71 1.42 3.56 -2.76
C ARG A 71 2.29 2.70 -3.68
N TRP A 72 3.56 2.50 -3.34
CA TRP A 72 4.46 1.65 -4.13
C TRP A 72 3.92 0.22 -4.23
N ARG A 73 3.51 -0.37 -3.10
CA ARG A 73 2.85 -1.69 -3.09
C ARG A 73 1.54 -1.70 -3.88
N GLU A 74 0.66 -0.72 -3.65
CA GLU A 74 -0.67 -0.66 -4.29
C GLU A 74 -0.57 -0.60 -5.81
N VAL A 75 0.36 0.19 -6.38
CA VAL A 75 0.52 0.31 -7.84
C VAL A 75 0.98 -1.01 -8.45
N TRP A 76 2.00 -1.65 -7.87
CA TRP A 76 2.54 -2.89 -8.43
C TRP A 76 1.59 -4.08 -8.28
N ILE A 77 0.95 -4.23 -7.11
CA ILE A 77 -0.06 -5.28 -6.89
C ILE A 77 -1.23 -5.09 -7.87
N HIS A 78 -1.78 -3.89 -7.99
CA HIS A 78 -2.94 -3.68 -8.86
C HIS A 78 -2.60 -3.69 -10.35
N THR A 79 -1.34 -3.48 -10.74
CA THR A 79 -0.90 -3.73 -12.12
C THR A 79 -0.96 -5.23 -12.45
N VAL A 80 -0.65 -6.11 -11.47
CA VAL A 80 -0.85 -7.56 -11.60
C VAL A 80 -2.34 -7.90 -11.62
N ASP A 81 -3.14 -7.35 -10.70
CA ASP A 81 -4.58 -7.63 -10.62
C ASP A 81 -5.35 -7.24 -11.89
N LEU A 82 -4.91 -6.17 -12.56
CA LEU A 82 -5.48 -5.69 -13.82
C LEU A 82 -4.88 -6.37 -15.07
N GLU A 83 -3.97 -7.33 -14.88
CA GLU A 83 -3.32 -8.09 -15.95
C GLU A 83 -2.60 -7.19 -16.99
N LEU A 84 -1.99 -6.08 -16.55
CA LEU A 84 -1.36 -5.09 -17.44
C LEU A 84 0.05 -5.48 -17.92
N GLY A 85 0.37 -6.77 -17.94
CA GLY A 85 1.64 -7.29 -18.46
C GLY A 85 2.81 -7.29 -17.48
N VAL A 86 2.56 -7.08 -16.18
CA VAL A 86 3.54 -7.24 -15.09
C VAL A 86 3.15 -8.44 -14.24
N ARG A 87 4.13 -9.22 -13.80
CA ARG A 87 3.99 -10.35 -12.87
C ARG A 87 4.81 -10.08 -11.60
N PRO A 88 4.53 -10.80 -10.49
CA PRO A 88 5.37 -10.73 -9.29
C PRO A 88 6.86 -10.98 -9.56
N ASP A 89 7.19 -11.84 -10.53
CA ASP A 89 8.57 -12.15 -10.93
C ASP A 89 9.29 -10.94 -11.58
N ASP A 90 8.55 -9.93 -12.03
CA ASP A 90 9.10 -8.69 -12.60
C ASP A 90 9.35 -7.62 -11.53
N TRP A 91 8.99 -7.88 -10.26
CA TRP A 91 9.11 -6.90 -9.20
C TRP A 91 10.57 -6.70 -8.80
N PRO A 92 11.00 -5.44 -8.54
CA PRO A 92 12.28 -5.20 -7.88
C PRO A 92 12.38 -5.95 -6.55
N GLU A 93 13.56 -6.49 -6.22
CA GLU A 93 13.77 -7.25 -4.97
C GLU A 93 13.33 -6.45 -3.73
N GLU A 94 13.64 -5.16 -3.69
CA GLU A 94 13.26 -4.27 -2.57
C GLU A 94 11.73 -4.18 -2.40
N LEU A 95 10.99 -4.13 -3.51
CA LEU A 95 9.53 -4.12 -3.48
C LEU A 95 8.98 -5.46 -3.00
N ALA A 96 9.49 -6.56 -3.55
CA ALA A 96 9.06 -7.90 -3.15
C ALA A 96 9.27 -8.13 -1.64
N ALA A 97 10.43 -7.71 -1.13
CA ALA A 97 10.73 -7.77 0.29
C ALA A 97 9.80 -6.89 1.15
N ASP A 98 9.54 -5.64 0.73
CA ASP A 98 8.62 -4.72 1.43
C ASP A 98 7.16 -5.26 1.45
N VAL A 99 6.72 -5.88 0.36
CA VAL A 99 5.41 -6.55 0.30
C VAL A 99 5.35 -7.74 1.26
N ILE A 100 6.38 -8.60 1.28
CA ILE A 100 6.43 -9.75 2.19
C ILE A 100 6.43 -9.27 3.65
N ASP A 101 7.27 -8.31 4.01
CA ASP A 101 7.32 -7.73 5.35
C ASP A 101 5.95 -7.19 5.78
N PHE A 102 5.26 -6.48 4.89
CA PHE A 102 3.94 -5.93 5.15
C PHE A 102 2.85 -7.00 5.33
N LEU A 103 2.89 -8.07 4.54
CA LEU A 103 1.87 -9.14 4.54
C LEU A 103 2.17 -10.26 5.55
N LEU A 104 3.38 -10.32 6.10
CA LEU A 104 3.81 -11.40 6.99
C LEU A 104 2.89 -11.59 8.19
N CYS A 105 2.33 -10.49 8.73
CA CYS A 105 1.41 -10.52 9.86
C CYS A 105 0.08 -11.24 9.57
N ARG A 106 -0.24 -11.50 8.30
CA ARG A 106 -1.45 -12.22 7.87
C ARG A 106 -1.24 -13.73 7.84
N LEU A 107 0.00 -14.21 7.96
CA LEU A 107 0.30 -15.63 7.97
C LEU A 107 0.19 -16.20 9.38
N PRO A 108 -0.14 -17.50 9.52
CA PRO A 108 -0.10 -18.17 10.82
C PRO A 108 1.30 -18.07 11.46
N ALA A 109 1.36 -17.90 12.77
CA ALA A 109 2.63 -17.88 13.51
C ALA A 109 3.45 -19.15 13.25
N GLY A 110 4.77 -18.99 13.09
CA GLY A 110 5.70 -20.06 12.73
C GLY A 110 5.77 -20.38 11.23
N THR A 111 4.95 -19.75 10.38
CA THR A 111 5.06 -19.89 8.92
C THR A 111 6.40 -19.33 8.45
N ARG A 112 7.18 -20.14 7.71
CA ARG A 112 8.46 -19.73 7.14
C ARG A 112 8.37 -19.55 5.63
N LEU A 113 8.77 -18.39 5.14
CA LEU A 113 8.91 -18.08 3.72
C LEU A 113 10.39 -18.11 3.34
N ARG A 114 10.72 -18.90 2.32
CA ARG A 114 12.08 -19.03 1.78
C ARG A 114 11.99 -18.96 0.25
N PRO A 115 12.19 -17.78 -0.35
CA PRO A 115 12.30 -17.66 -1.80
C PRO A 115 13.52 -18.43 -2.32
N GLU A 116 13.50 -18.75 -3.60
CA GLU A 116 14.58 -19.48 -4.26
C GLU A 116 15.61 -18.54 -4.92
N ASP A 117 15.25 -17.27 -5.07
CA ASP A 117 15.94 -16.24 -5.84
C ASP A 117 16.64 -15.18 -4.98
N VAL A 118 16.30 -15.08 -3.69
CA VAL A 118 16.94 -14.15 -2.74
C VAL A 118 17.38 -14.86 -1.46
N PRO A 119 18.49 -14.41 -0.82
CA PRO A 119 19.01 -15.06 0.40
C PRO A 119 18.18 -14.76 1.66
N ARG A 120 17.22 -13.83 1.59
CA ARG A 120 16.39 -13.41 2.71
C ARG A 120 15.30 -14.44 3.03
N GLN A 121 15.01 -14.62 4.32
CA GLN A 121 13.95 -15.50 4.81
C GLN A 121 13.08 -14.75 5.82
N TRP A 122 11.81 -15.16 5.93
CA TRP A 122 10.85 -14.57 6.86
C TRP A 122 10.19 -15.65 7.69
N THR A 123 9.90 -15.33 8.95
CA THR A 123 9.10 -16.17 9.84
C THR A 123 7.96 -15.34 10.41
N ALA A 124 6.73 -15.77 10.20
CA ALA A 124 5.57 -15.12 10.78
C ALA A 124 5.54 -15.30 12.31
N GLY A 125 5.23 -14.24 13.04
CA GLY A 125 5.18 -14.26 14.51
C GLY A 125 6.49 -13.87 15.21
N ASP A 126 7.59 -13.70 14.49
CA ASP A 126 8.79 -13.03 15.00
C ASP A 126 8.51 -11.51 14.96
N GLY A 127 7.93 -10.95 16.02
CA GLY A 127 7.60 -9.52 16.11
C GLY A 127 8.77 -8.63 15.68
N ALA A 128 8.55 -7.57 14.92
CA ALA A 128 7.75 -6.44 15.39
C ALA A 128 6.53 -6.16 14.51
N ALA A 129 5.42 -5.82 15.18
CA ALA A 129 4.37 -5.03 14.55
C ALA A 129 5.04 -3.78 13.96
N VAL A 130 4.95 -3.64 12.64
CA VAL A 130 5.27 -2.37 11.97
C VAL A 130 4.29 -1.36 12.56
N ARG A 131 4.83 -0.42 13.34
CA ARG A 131 4.18 0.84 13.68
C ARG A 131 4.16 1.69 12.41
#